data_AF-A0A915CT77-F1
#
_entry.id   AF-A0A915CT77-F1
#
_cell.length_a   1.000
_cell.length_b   1.000
_cell.length_c   1.000
_cell.angle_alpha   90.00
_cell.angle_beta   90.00
_cell.angle_gamma   90.00
#
_symmetry.space_group_name_H-M   'P 1'
#
loop_
_entity.id
_entity.type
_entity.pdbx_description
1 polymer ?
#
loop_
_entity_poly.entity_id
_entity_poly.type
_entity_poly.pdbx_seq_one_letter_code
_entity_poly.pdbx_strand_id
1 'polypeptide(L)'
;MTHVGNPCTRLYEDEEVENEADELEAQHPSTSAENFDMVNKDKPFLKDTNCEPDAAVQYNFFGPEDPASKVQRKPPKRRTKEEIDQEKLLKEYLFCYINDNVLALDEALKDELTARFTERSISEQLVFLDTNEMRAIWKRKRVDAFLEDGKLHSSRTMDLENVLATFIDGDSLAQLIKSNSLLDYLQRQLSTMDVENAQMTVVVYGKCPTRENLLNHALFEAFERFRVQFRFMSNALNCSFLIVQIHRALAKMEKKLDHDMSSIPVIAIEKGFERVLTCCWTGGQECWKECIV
;
A
#
# COMPACT_ATOMS: atom_id res chain seq x y z
N MET A 1 16.07 31.51 49.53
CA MET A 1 16.69 31.92 48.26
C MET A 1 15.61 31.96 47.20
N THR A 2 15.55 33.10 46.53
CA THR A 2 14.57 33.58 45.55
C THR A 2 14.62 32.85 44.20
N HIS A 3 13.46 32.59 43.60
CA HIS A 3 13.05 32.79 42.19
C HIS A 3 11.65 32.14 42.01
N VAL A 4 10.54 32.90 41.93
CA VAL A 4 9.95 33.58 40.74
C VAL A 4 9.62 32.54 39.64
N GLY A 5 8.37 32.09 39.44
CA GLY A 5 7.28 32.79 38.73
C GLY A 5 7.51 32.71 37.21
N ASN A 6 6.59 32.37 36.29
CA ASN A 6 5.16 32.12 36.24
C ASN A 6 4.89 31.38 34.89
N PRO A 7 3.66 30.91 34.59
CA PRO A 7 3.31 30.10 33.42
C PRO A 7 3.02 30.95 32.18
N CYS A 8 3.10 30.37 30.98
CA CYS A 8 2.61 31.01 29.77
C CYS A 8 1.81 30.02 28.90
N THR A 9 0.49 30.08 29.09
CA THR A 9 -0.52 29.77 28.08
C THR A 9 -0.32 30.67 26.85
N ARG A 10 -0.52 30.13 25.65
CA ARG A 10 -0.79 30.95 24.46
C ARG A 10 -1.89 30.28 23.64
N LEU A 11 -3.07 30.86 23.76
CA LEU A 11 -4.19 30.73 22.83
C LEU A 11 -3.75 31.38 21.52
N TYR A 12 -4.03 30.75 20.39
CA TYR A 12 -4.07 31.44 19.10
C TYR A 12 -5.55 31.62 18.76
N GLU A 13 -5.93 32.89 18.77
CA GLU A 13 -7.20 33.40 18.27
C GLU A 13 -7.14 33.45 16.74
N ASP A 14 -8.30 33.17 16.14
CA ASP A 14 -8.59 33.29 14.73
C ASP A 14 -8.51 34.76 14.28
N GLU A 15 -7.79 35.02 13.19
CA GLU A 15 -7.96 36.24 12.40
C GLU A 15 -8.38 35.85 10.99
N GLU A 16 -9.69 35.97 10.76
CA GLU A 16 -10.28 36.10 9.43
C GLU A 16 -9.84 37.46 8.85
N VAL A 17 -9.16 37.43 7.70
CA VAL A 17 -8.99 38.61 6.85
C VAL A 17 -9.66 38.31 5.52
N GLU A 18 -10.92 38.73 5.43
CA GLU A 18 -11.53 39.07 4.15
C GLU A 18 -10.79 40.30 3.59
N ASN A 19 -10.36 40.24 2.34
CA ASN A 19 -10.22 41.45 1.53
C ASN A 19 -10.42 41.16 0.05
N GLU A 20 -11.01 42.18 -0.55
CA GLU A 20 -11.69 42.24 -1.83
C GLU A 20 -10.79 42.09 -3.05
N ALA A 21 -11.46 41.59 -4.10
CA ALA A 21 -11.37 41.96 -5.50
C ALA A 21 -10.30 42.98 -5.93
N ASP A 22 -9.58 42.62 -7.00
CA ASP A 22 -9.31 43.58 -8.07
C ASP A 22 -9.32 42.88 -9.43
N GLU A 23 -10.24 43.34 -10.28
CA GLU A 23 -10.26 43.16 -11.72
C GLU A 23 -9.05 43.86 -12.34
N LEU A 24 -8.28 43.18 -13.20
CA LEU A 24 -7.61 43.87 -14.30
C LEU A 24 -7.64 43.01 -15.56
N GLU A 25 -8.41 43.52 -16.51
CA GLU A 25 -8.40 43.16 -17.91
C GLU A 25 -7.02 43.37 -18.55
N ALA A 26 -6.75 42.54 -19.57
CA ALA A 26 -6.43 42.99 -20.93
C ALA A 26 -5.14 42.42 -21.56
N GLN A 27 -5.35 42.02 -22.82
CA GLN A 27 -4.44 42.07 -23.96
C GLN A 27 -3.49 40.88 -24.24
N HIS A 28 -4.00 40.05 -25.17
CA HIS A 28 -3.19 39.42 -26.22
C HIS A 28 -2.25 40.42 -26.91
N PRO A 29 -1.11 39.93 -27.42
CA PRO A 29 -1.00 39.94 -28.87
C PRO A 29 -0.46 38.64 -29.48
N SER A 30 -1.04 38.38 -30.64
CA SER A 30 -0.59 37.51 -31.71
C SER A 30 0.82 37.82 -32.22
N THR A 31 1.63 36.78 -32.36
CA THR A 31 2.74 36.61 -33.33
C THR A 31 3.06 35.12 -33.33
N SER A 32 3.36 34.40 -34.39
CA SER A 32 3.39 34.60 -35.83
C SER A 32 3.79 33.22 -36.36
N ALA A 33 3.13 32.73 -37.41
CA ALA A 33 3.43 31.44 -38.01
C ALA A 33 4.88 31.40 -38.55
N GLU A 34 5.64 30.39 -38.13
CA GLU A 34 6.81 29.93 -38.87
C GLU A 34 6.50 28.57 -39.49
N ASN A 35 6.39 28.60 -40.82
CA ASN A 35 6.38 27.44 -41.69
C ASN A 35 7.73 26.73 -41.58
N PHE A 36 7.73 25.49 -41.06
CA PHE A 36 8.82 24.56 -41.26
C PHE A 36 8.36 23.45 -42.22
N ASP A 37 8.35 23.79 -43.51
CA ASP A 37 8.39 22.80 -44.58
C ASP A 37 9.80 22.21 -44.62
N MET A 38 9.96 21.02 -44.06
CA MET A 38 11.14 20.20 -44.33
C MET A 38 10.70 18.83 -44.83
N VAL A 39 10.52 18.82 -46.15
CA VAL A 39 10.70 17.69 -47.07
C VAL A 39 11.70 16.68 -46.49
N ASN A 40 11.21 15.51 -46.10
CA ASN A 40 12.07 14.35 -45.95
C ASN A 40 11.63 13.24 -46.88
N LYS A 41 12.57 12.96 -47.77
CA LYS A 41 12.53 12.11 -48.94
C LYS A 41 12.08 10.69 -48.61
N ASP A 42 11.24 10.21 -49.52
CA ASP A 42 11.03 8.82 -49.90
C ASP A 42 12.24 7.93 -49.56
N LYS A 43 12.06 7.06 -48.57
CA LYS A 43 12.85 5.83 -48.47
C LYS A 43 12.03 4.70 -49.09
N PRO A 44 12.57 3.97 -50.08
CA PRO A 44 11.89 2.83 -50.66
C PRO A 44 11.72 1.75 -49.60
N PHE A 45 10.46 1.35 -49.41
CA PHE A 45 10.03 0.18 -48.66
C PHE A 45 10.71 -1.05 -49.28
N LEU A 46 11.65 -1.65 -48.55
CA LEU A 46 12.22 -2.94 -48.92
C LEU A 46 11.13 -4.00 -48.81
N LYS A 47 10.85 -4.64 -49.94
CA LYS A 47 10.04 -5.83 -50.06
C LYS A 47 10.68 -7.00 -49.32
N ASP A 48 9.81 -7.73 -48.62
CA ASP A 48 9.75 -9.19 -48.53
C ASP A 48 11.08 -9.94 -48.43
N THR A 49 11.47 -10.24 -47.19
CA THR A 49 12.10 -11.51 -46.88
C THR A 49 11.14 -12.33 -46.03
N ASN A 50 10.54 -13.32 -46.67
CA ASN A 50 9.93 -14.48 -46.04
C ASN A 50 10.92 -15.05 -45.01
N CYS A 51 10.67 -14.80 -43.73
CA CYS A 51 11.17 -15.67 -42.68
C CYS A 51 10.22 -16.86 -42.64
N GLU A 52 10.66 -17.96 -43.25
CA GLU A 52 10.13 -19.29 -42.96
C GLU A 52 10.11 -19.49 -41.43
N PRO A 53 9.05 -20.05 -40.85
CA PRO A 53 9.08 -20.47 -39.46
C PRO A 53 10.06 -21.64 -39.35
N ASP A 54 11.27 -21.36 -38.87
CA ASP A 54 12.21 -22.40 -38.46
C ASP A 54 11.49 -23.39 -37.54
N ALA A 55 11.60 -24.65 -37.94
CA ALA A 55 10.96 -25.78 -37.33
C ALA A 55 11.06 -25.73 -35.81
N ALA A 56 9.90 -25.87 -35.16
CA ALA A 56 9.79 -26.12 -33.74
C ALA A 56 10.74 -27.26 -33.34
N VAL A 57 11.87 -26.91 -32.74
CA VAL A 57 12.71 -27.86 -32.01
C VAL A 57 11.92 -28.23 -30.76
N GLN A 58 11.06 -29.24 -30.90
CA GLN A 58 10.51 -29.99 -29.78
C GLN A 58 11.69 -30.64 -29.06
N TYR A 59 12.19 -29.99 -28.02
CA TYR A 59 12.98 -30.65 -27.00
C TYR A 59 12.06 -31.62 -26.25
N ASN A 60 11.93 -32.83 -26.80
CA ASN A 60 11.48 -34.00 -26.05
C ASN A 60 12.57 -34.37 -25.05
N PHE A 61 12.68 -33.61 -23.96
CA PHE A 61 13.48 -33.98 -22.80
C PHE A 61 12.67 -34.98 -21.96
N PHE A 62 12.40 -36.16 -22.55
CA PHE A 62 12.01 -37.34 -21.80
C PHE A 62 13.29 -37.92 -21.20
N GLY A 63 13.70 -37.36 -20.07
CA GLY A 63 14.61 -38.07 -19.17
C GLY A 63 13.95 -39.39 -18.74
N PRO A 64 14.73 -40.46 -18.52
CA PRO A 64 14.20 -41.73 -18.06
C PRO A 64 13.41 -41.51 -16.75
N GLU A 65 12.11 -41.80 -16.80
CA GLU A 65 11.24 -41.76 -15.62
C GLU A 65 11.74 -42.80 -14.63
N ASP A 66 12.35 -42.35 -13.54
CA ASP A 66 12.66 -43.17 -12.38
C ASP A 66 11.32 -43.66 -11.76
N PRO A 67 11.00 -44.96 -11.78
CA PRO A 67 9.68 -45.46 -11.35
C PRO A 67 9.49 -45.51 -9.83
N ALA A 68 10.28 -44.78 -9.03
CA ALA A 68 10.44 -45.04 -7.60
C ALA A 68 10.30 -43.82 -6.66
N SER A 69 9.57 -42.77 -7.02
CA SER A 69 9.15 -41.76 -6.01
C SER A 69 7.64 -41.49 -6.02
N LYS A 70 6.89 -42.39 -5.39
CA LYS A 70 5.51 -42.11 -4.96
C LYS A 70 5.57 -41.07 -3.84
N VAL A 71 5.67 -39.78 -4.20
CA VAL A 71 5.53 -38.66 -3.27
C VAL A 71 4.10 -38.71 -2.73
N GLN A 72 3.92 -39.29 -1.54
CA GLN A 72 2.67 -39.26 -0.80
C GLN A 72 2.32 -37.80 -0.48
N ARG A 73 1.46 -37.19 -1.29
CA ARG A 73 0.86 -35.89 -1.00
C ARG A 73 0.02 -36.05 0.27
N LYS A 74 0.53 -35.53 1.39
CA LYS A 74 -0.21 -35.49 2.66
C LYS A 74 -1.56 -34.81 2.42
N PRO A 75 -2.68 -35.36 2.92
CA PRO A 75 -3.99 -34.75 2.77
C PRO A 75 -3.98 -33.35 3.42
N PRO A 76 -4.65 -32.35 2.82
CA PRO A 76 -4.72 -31.01 3.38
C PRO A 76 -5.33 -31.08 4.79
N LYS A 77 -4.59 -30.60 5.80
CA LYS A 77 -5.10 -30.46 7.17
C LYS A 77 -6.40 -29.64 7.10
N ARG A 78 -7.50 -30.21 7.60
CA ARG A 78 -8.76 -29.48 7.81
C ARG A 78 -8.49 -28.44 8.89
N ARG A 79 -8.67 -27.16 8.55
CA ARG A 79 -8.57 -26.04 9.49
C ARG A 79 -9.63 -26.16 10.57
N THR A 80 -9.29 -25.83 11.81
CA THR A 80 -10.24 -25.82 12.93
C THR A 80 -11.17 -24.61 12.82
N LYS A 81 -12.35 -24.69 13.44
CA LYS A 81 -13.33 -23.60 13.47
C LYS A 81 -12.75 -22.34 14.14
N GLU A 82 -11.93 -22.53 15.17
CA GLU A 82 -11.21 -21.47 15.88
C GLU A 82 -10.20 -20.74 14.99
N GLU A 83 -9.45 -21.45 14.14
CA GLU A 83 -8.57 -20.81 13.15
C GLU A 83 -9.37 -19.91 12.21
N ILE A 84 -10.54 -20.36 11.75
CA ILE A 84 -11.42 -19.58 10.85
C ILE A 84 -11.96 -18.33 11.54
N ASP A 85 -12.37 -18.44 12.80
CA ASP A 85 -12.90 -17.32 13.59
C ASP A 85 -11.78 -16.29 13.92
N GLN A 86 -10.56 -16.75 14.18
CA GLN A 86 -9.38 -15.87 14.30
C GLN A 86 -8.99 -15.22 12.96
N GLU A 87 -9.07 -15.95 11.83
CA GLU A 87 -8.84 -15.35 10.50
C GLU A 87 -9.87 -14.26 10.18
N LYS A 88 -11.06 -14.32 10.78
CA LYS A 88 -12.13 -13.34 10.61
C LYS A 88 -11.86 -12.10 11.46
N LEU A 89 -11.56 -12.27 12.75
CA LEU A 89 -11.19 -11.18 13.65
C LEU A 89 -9.96 -10.40 13.16
N LEU A 90 -8.89 -11.07 12.70
CA LEU A 90 -7.67 -10.38 12.22
C LEU A 90 -7.86 -9.55 10.94
N LYS A 91 -8.85 -9.91 10.10
CA LYS A 91 -9.20 -9.09 8.94
C LYS A 91 -9.98 -7.84 9.36
N GLU A 92 -10.68 -7.86 10.49
CA GLU A 92 -11.59 -6.80 10.94
C GLU A 92 -10.87 -5.56 11.52
N TYR A 93 -9.52 -5.55 11.58
CA TYR A 93 -8.75 -4.45 12.15
C TYR A 93 -7.85 -3.70 11.15
N LEU A 94 -7.80 -4.08 9.88
CA LEU A 94 -7.00 -3.37 8.88
C LEU A 94 -7.86 -2.43 8.04
N PHE A 95 -7.47 -1.17 7.95
CA PHE A 95 -8.17 -0.13 7.18
C PHE A 95 -7.26 0.39 6.08
N CYS A 96 -7.79 0.48 4.87
CA CYS A 96 -7.17 1.10 3.71
C CYS A 96 -7.70 2.53 3.57
N TYR A 97 -6.80 3.50 3.71
CA TYR A 97 -7.09 4.91 3.52
C TYR A 97 -6.57 5.34 2.16
N ILE A 98 -7.43 5.91 1.32
CA ILE A 98 -7.10 6.35 -0.03
C ILE A 98 -7.49 7.81 -0.18
N ASN A 99 -6.58 8.62 -0.68
CA ASN A 99 -6.85 10.03 -0.89
C ASN A 99 -7.74 10.26 -2.12
N ASP A 100 -8.68 11.20 -2.05
CA ASP A 100 -9.63 11.48 -3.13
C ASP A 100 -8.96 11.90 -4.44
N ASN A 101 -7.80 12.56 -4.38
CA ASN A 101 -7.04 12.92 -5.58
C ASN A 101 -6.57 11.69 -6.39
N VAL A 102 -6.40 10.53 -5.75
CA VAL A 102 -6.12 9.28 -6.47
C VAL A 102 -7.32 8.88 -7.34
N LEU A 103 -8.53 9.14 -6.87
CA LEU A 103 -9.77 8.84 -7.59
C LEU A 103 -9.97 9.76 -8.79
N ALA A 104 -9.36 10.95 -8.79
CA ALA A 104 -9.36 11.86 -9.93
C ALA A 104 -8.57 11.33 -11.14
N LEU A 105 -7.72 10.30 -10.96
CA LEU A 105 -7.02 9.65 -12.08
C LEU A 105 -7.96 8.85 -12.99
N ASP A 106 -9.03 8.29 -12.42
CA ASP A 106 -10.05 7.54 -13.14
C ASP A 106 -11.34 7.49 -12.31
N GLU A 107 -12.41 8.08 -12.84
CA GLU A 107 -13.72 8.15 -12.16
C GLU A 107 -14.26 6.76 -11.79
N ALA A 108 -13.94 5.72 -12.57
CA ALA A 108 -14.39 4.36 -12.30
C ALA A 108 -13.62 3.68 -11.14
N LEU A 109 -12.49 4.24 -10.70
CA LEU A 109 -11.66 3.63 -9.64
C LEU A 109 -12.40 3.55 -8.31
N LYS A 110 -13.19 4.57 -7.96
CA LYS A 110 -13.98 4.58 -6.72
C LYS A 110 -14.99 3.45 -6.69
N ASP A 111 -15.72 3.28 -7.79
CA ASP A 111 -16.74 2.24 -7.92
C ASP A 111 -16.12 0.84 -7.91
N GLU A 112 -15.01 0.65 -8.64
CA GLU A 112 -14.27 -0.61 -8.65
C GLU A 112 -13.72 -0.98 -7.27
N LEU A 113 -13.10 -0.04 -6.55
CA LEU A 113 -12.61 -0.28 -5.19
C LEU A 113 -13.77 -0.65 -4.26
N THR A 114 -14.86 0.12 -4.28
CA THR A 114 -16.04 -0.10 -3.44
C THR A 114 -16.66 -1.48 -3.71
N ALA A 115 -16.83 -1.83 -4.99
CA ALA A 115 -17.34 -3.14 -5.40
C ALA A 115 -16.46 -4.28 -4.88
N ARG A 116 -15.14 -4.13 -4.96
CA ARG A 116 -14.17 -5.17 -4.56
C ARG A 116 -14.05 -5.35 -3.04
N PHE A 117 -14.19 -4.29 -2.26
CA PHE A 117 -14.25 -4.39 -0.80
C PHE A 117 -15.60 -4.95 -0.35
N THR A 118 -16.70 -4.59 -1.02
CA THR A 118 -18.05 -5.12 -0.76
C THR A 118 -18.15 -6.61 -1.09
N GLU A 119 -17.62 -7.06 -2.24
CA GLU A 119 -17.56 -8.47 -2.66
C GLU A 119 -16.91 -9.37 -1.60
N ARG A 120 -16.00 -8.79 -0.81
CA ARG A 120 -15.25 -9.48 0.25
C ARG A 120 -15.83 -9.28 1.65
N SER A 121 -16.95 -8.56 1.77
CA SER A 121 -17.60 -8.20 3.04
C SER A 121 -16.65 -7.47 3.99
N ILE A 122 -15.90 -6.50 3.45
CA ILE A 122 -14.97 -5.62 4.19
C ILE A 122 -15.16 -4.14 3.79
N SER A 123 -16.38 -3.75 3.40
CA SER A 123 -16.71 -2.40 2.92
C SER A 123 -16.29 -1.29 3.88
N GLU A 124 -16.45 -1.53 5.18
CA GLU A 124 -16.12 -0.61 6.27
C GLU A 124 -14.62 -0.37 6.46
N GLN A 125 -13.77 -1.17 5.80
CA GLN A 125 -12.32 -1.05 5.87
C GLN A 125 -11.75 -0.11 4.82
N LEU A 126 -12.56 0.35 3.87
CA LEU A 126 -12.15 1.31 2.86
C LEU A 126 -12.58 2.71 3.30
N VAL A 127 -11.62 3.61 3.45
CA VAL A 127 -11.85 4.99 3.86
C VAL A 127 -11.27 5.93 2.82
N PHE A 128 -12.08 6.87 2.33
CA PHE A 128 -11.63 7.91 1.43
C PHE A 128 -11.27 9.18 2.23
N LEU A 129 -10.14 9.79 1.91
CA LEU A 129 -9.61 10.96 2.60
C LEU A 129 -9.61 12.17 1.67
N ASP A 130 -10.24 13.26 2.12
CA ASP A 130 -10.20 14.55 1.45
C ASP A 130 -8.89 15.27 1.77
N THR A 131 -7.83 14.89 1.07
CA THR A 131 -6.48 15.44 1.24
C THR A 131 -5.78 15.49 -0.10
N ASN A 132 -4.88 16.46 -0.28
CA ASN A 132 -4.28 16.74 -1.59
C ASN A 132 -3.21 15.74 -2.05
N GLU A 133 -2.91 14.71 -1.26
CA GLU A 133 -1.82 13.79 -1.56
C GLU A 133 -2.27 12.67 -2.51
N MET A 134 -1.33 12.10 -3.25
CA MET A 134 -1.58 11.02 -4.22
C MET A 134 -1.17 9.69 -3.63
N ARG A 135 -1.81 9.24 -2.54
CA ARG A 135 -1.41 8.00 -1.87
C ARG A 135 -2.57 7.18 -1.31
N ALA A 136 -2.24 5.92 -1.04
CA ALA A 136 -3.00 5.01 -0.21
C ALA A 136 -2.09 4.47 0.90
N ILE A 137 -2.60 4.46 2.13
CA ILE A 137 -1.93 3.95 3.32
C ILE A 137 -2.82 2.93 4.02
N TRP A 138 -2.21 2.08 4.84
CA TRP A 138 -2.93 1.12 5.64
C TRP A 138 -2.70 1.41 7.11
N LYS A 139 -3.77 1.39 7.91
CA LYS A 139 -3.67 1.50 9.36
C LYS A 139 -4.35 0.31 10.02
N ARG A 140 -3.72 -0.20 11.06
CA ARG A 140 -4.25 -1.29 11.87
C ARG A 140 -4.80 -0.76 13.17
N LYS A 141 -6.03 -1.12 13.47
CA LYS A 141 -6.66 -0.83 14.75
C LYS A 141 -6.13 -1.81 15.79
N ARG A 142 -5.42 -1.32 16.80
CA ARG A 142 -5.06 -2.09 17.99
C ARG A 142 -6.02 -1.78 19.13
N VAL A 143 -6.36 -2.82 19.89
CA VAL A 143 -7.19 -2.69 21.08
C VAL A 143 -6.40 -3.26 22.23
N ASP A 144 -5.87 -2.36 23.05
CA ASP A 144 -5.14 -2.74 24.26
C ASP A 144 -6.10 -2.69 25.43
N ALA A 145 -6.02 -3.68 26.31
CA ALA A 145 -6.76 -3.71 27.56
C ALA A 145 -5.76 -3.73 28.72
N PHE A 146 -5.91 -2.81 29.65
CA PHE A 146 -5.06 -2.73 30.83
C PHE A 146 -5.90 -2.48 32.08
N LEU A 147 -5.39 -2.96 33.22
CA LEU A 147 -6.05 -2.79 34.51
C LEU A 147 -5.39 -1.61 35.24
N GLU A 148 -6.17 -0.60 35.59
CA GLU A 148 -5.73 0.56 36.38
C GLU A 148 -6.69 0.71 37.56
N ASP A 149 -6.17 0.72 38.79
CA ASP A 149 -6.95 0.79 40.03
C ASP A 149 -8.07 -0.26 40.17
N GLY A 150 -7.82 -1.48 39.67
CA GLY A 150 -8.81 -2.56 39.70
C GLY A 150 -9.96 -2.40 38.71
N LYS A 151 -9.90 -1.42 37.81
CA LYS A 151 -10.85 -1.25 36.70
C LYS A 151 -10.20 -1.62 35.38
N LEU A 152 -10.94 -2.36 34.54
CA LEU A 152 -10.51 -2.68 33.19
C LEU A 152 -10.72 -1.48 32.27
N HIS A 153 -9.61 -0.95 31.74
CA HIS A 153 -9.60 0.09 30.72
C HIS A 153 -9.27 -0.52 29.36
N SER A 154 -9.95 -0.05 28.31
CA SER A 154 -9.63 -0.41 26.93
C SER A 154 -9.22 0.85 26.18
N SER A 155 -8.01 0.83 25.62
CA SER A 155 -7.53 1.84 24.69
C SER A 155 -7.63 1.30 23.27
N ARG A 156 -7.92 2.19 22.32
CA ARG A 156 -7.98 1.87 20.89
C ARG A 156 -7.06 2.82 20.16
N THR A 157 -6.04 2.28 19.51
CA THR A 157 -5.10 3.04 18.70
C THR A 157 -5.18 2.60 17.23
N MET A 158 -4.71 3.48 16.33
CA MET A 158 -4.62 3.21 14.90
C MET A 158 -3.16 3.34 14.49
N ASP A 159 -2.50 2.22 14.30
CA ASP A 159 -1.08 2.19 13.99
C ASP A 159 -0.88 2.16 12.47
N LEU A 160 0.07 2.95 11.98
CA LEU A 160 0.40 3.01 10.56
C LEU A 160 1.22 1.78 10.16
N GLU A 161 0.80 1.08 9.11
CA GLU A 161 1.56 -0.03 8.54
C GLU A 161 2.78 0.50 7.78
N ASN A 162 3.84 -0.30 7.72
CA ASN A 162 5.08 0.04 7.01
C ASN A 162 4.96 -0.10 5.48
N VAL A 163 3.76 0.03 4.91
CA VAL A 163 3.50 -0.08 3.47
C VAL A 163 2.75 1.15 2.98
N LEU A 164 3.25 1.73 1.90
CA LEU A 164 2.72 2.92 1.24
C LEU A 164 2.55 2.64 -0.25
N ALA A 165 1.41 3.05 -0.81
CA ALA A 165 1.23 3.11 -2.25
C ALA A 165 1.09 4.57 -2.70
N THR A 166 2.03 5.06 -3.51
CA THR A 166 1.96 6.39 -4.11
C THR A 166 1.52 6.28 -5.55
N PHE A 167 0.67 7.20 -6.00
CA PHE A 167 0.14 7.23 -7.36
C PHE A 167 0.76 8.38 -8.14
N ILE A 168 1.02 8.13 -9.42
CA ILE A 168 1.52 9.13 -10.36
C ILE A 168 0.97 8.81 -11.74
N ASP A 169 0.55 9.80 -12.51
CA ASP A 169 0.20 9.58 -13.90
C ASP A 169 1.47 9.41 -14.76
N GLY A 170 1.32 8.76 -15.91
CA GLY A 170 2.43 8.44 -16.81
C GLY A 170 3.16 9.68 -17.35
N ASP A 171 2.47 10.80 -17.54
CA ASP A 171 3.06 12.04 -18.04
C ASP A 171 3.88 12.73 -16.95
N SER A 172 3.37 12.82 -15.73
CA SER A 172 4.11 13.32 -14.56
C SER A 172 5.36 12.49 -14.28
N LEU A 173 5.28 11.16 -14.39
CA LEU A 173 6.48 10.31 -14.28
C LEU A 173 7.50 10.63 -15.37
N ALA A 174 7.04 10.79 -16.62
CA ALA A 174 7.91 11.15 -17.73
C ALA A 174 8.58 12.51 -17.51
N GLN A 175 7.86 13.48 -16.95
CA GLN A 175 8.41 14.78 -16.57
C GLN A 175 9.48 14.63 -15.48
N LEU A 176 9.20 13.89 -14.39
CA LEU A 176 10.17 13.65 -13.31
C LEU A 176 11.46 12.99 -13.79
N ILE A 177 11.37 12.07 -14.75
CA ILE A 177 12.55 11.42 -15.36
C ILE A 177 13.31 12.42 -16.22
N LYS A 178 12.62 13.21 -17.05
CA LYS A 178 13.25 14.24 -17.89
C LYS A 178 13.96 15.32 -17.07
N SER A 179 13.39 15.72 -15.94
CA SER A 179 13.96 16.71 -15.02
C SER A 179 14.95 16.11 -14.02
N ASN A 180 15.20 14.81 -14.05
CA ASN A 180 16.04 14.09 -13.10
C ASN A 180 15.65 14.33 -11.62
N SER A 181 14.35 14.50 -11.35
CA SER A 181 13.81 14.82 -10.01
C SER A 181 12.96 13.68 -9.42
N LEU A 182 12.96 12.50 -10.05
CA LEU A 182 12.23 11.32 -9.58
C LEU A 182 12.69 10.90 -8.18
N LEU A 183 14.00 10.83 -7.93
CA LEU A 183 14.53 10.37 -6.65
C LEU A 183 14.15 11.29 -5.49
N ASP A 184 14.23 12.61 -5.71
CA ASP A 184 13.83 13.61 -4.71
C ASP A 184 12.33 13.56 -4.43
N TYR A 185 11.52 13.29 -5.47
CA TYR A 185 10.09 13.04 -5.30
C TYR A 185 9.86 11.81 -4.40
N LEU A 186 10.49 10.68 -4.68
CA LEU A 186 10.33 9.44 -3.89
C LEU A 186 10.81 9.61 -2.45
N GLN A 187 11.94 10.30 -2.24
CA GLN A 187 12.46 10.59 -0.91
C GLN A 187 11.48 11.45 -0.10
N ARG A 188 10.89 12.48 -0.71
CA ARG A 188 9.85 13.28 -0.06
C ARG A 188 8.65 12.43 0.34
N GLN A 189 8.17 11.57 -0.56
CA GLN A 189 7.05 10.67 -0.27
C GLN A 189 7.37 9.73 0.91
N LEU A 190 8.57 9.14 0.96
CA LEU A 190 9.00 8.29 2.09
C LEU A 190 9.12 9.08 3.40
N SER A 191 9.62 10.32 3.35
CA SER A 191 9.82 11.14 4.55
C SER A 191 8.51 11.54 5.25
N THR A 192 7.36 11.42 4.56
CA THR A 192 6.04 11.65 5.16
C THR A 192 5.54 10.48 6.02
N MET A 193 6.23 9.33 6.00
CA MET A 193 5.88 8.16 6.79
C MET A 193 6.65 8.18 8.11
N ASP A 194 5.93 8.22 9.23
CA ASP A 194 6.51 8.06 10.57
C ASP A 194 6.65 6.58 10.94
N VAL A 195 7.26 5.80 10.05
CA VAL A 195 7.46 4.35 10.24
C VAL A 195 8.83 3.96 9.69
N GLU A 196 9.59 3.23 10.51
CA GLU A 196 10.87 2.68 10.09
C GLU A 196 10.71 1.64 8.97
N ASN A 197 11.63 1.63 8.02
CA ASN A 197 11.67 0.64 6.92
C ASN A 197 10.38 0.61 6.07
N ALA A 198 9.77 1.78 5.84
CA ALA A 198 8.60 1.91 4.98
C ALA A 198 8.87 1.35 3.56
N GLN A 199 8.00 0.46 3.11
CA GLN A 199 8.02 -0.11 1.77
C GLN A 199 7.06 0.66 0.87
N MET A 200 7.58 1.20 -0.22
CA MET A 200 6.79 1.98 -1.16
C MET A 200 6.55 1.24 -2.47
N THR A 201 5.30 1.23 -2.91
CA THR A 201 4.91 0.87 -4.27
C THR A 201 4.44 2.12 -5.01
N VAL A 202 5.07 2.45 -6.12
CA VAL A 202 4.63 3.52 -7.02
C VAL A 202 3.71 2.92 -8.08
N VAL A 203 2.46 3.31 -8.05
CA VAL A 203 1.45 2.96 -9.06
C VAL A 203 1.47 4.04 -10.13
N VAL A 204 1.92 3.66 -11.32
CA VAL A 204 1.96 4.55 -12.49
C VAL A 204 0.69 4.33 -13.29
N TYR A 205 -0.15 5.34 -13.35
CA TYR A 205 -1.43 5.27 -14.06
C TYR A 205 -1.31 5.79 -15.49
N GLY A 206 -1.77 5.02 -16.46
CA GLY A 206 -1.71 5.37 -17.88
C GLY A 206 -0.37 5.05 -18.56
N LYS A 207 -0.17 5.60 -19.75
CA LYS A 207 1.02 5.36 -20.57
C LYS A 207 2.11 6.37 -20.19
N CYS A 208 3.35 5.90 -20.01
CA CYS A 208 4.50 6.77 -19.79
C CYS A 208 5.22 7.02 -21.14
N PRO A 209 5.19 8.25 -21.71
CA PRO A 209 5.80 8.55 -23.01
C PRO A 209 7.33 8.75 -22.92
N THR A 210 8.01 7.90 -22.15
CA THR A 210 9.47 7.93 -21.96
C THR A 210 10.12 6.81 -22.75
N ARG A 211 11.31 7.06 -23.32
CA ARG A 211 12.10 6.00 -23.97
C ARG A 211 12.43 4.92 -22.95
N GLU A 212 12.21 3.66 -23.33
CA GLU A 212 12.34 2.50 -22.44
C GLU A 212 13.69 2.44 -21.70
N ASN A 213 14.80 2.76 -22.38
CA ASN A 213 16.12 2.77 -21.76
C ASN A 213 16.25 3.79 -20.60
N LEU A 214 15.71 4.99 -20.78
CA LEU A 214 15.74 6.04 -19.75
C LEU A 214 14.81 5.70 -18.59
N LEU A 215 13.62 5.17 -18.92
CA LEU A 215 12.68 4.70 -17.93
C LEU A 215 13.32 3.61 -17.07
N ASN A 216 13.78 2.53 -17.67
CA ASN A 216 14.37 1.38 -16.96
C ASN A 216 15.56 1.80 -16.09
N HIS A 217 16.46 2.66 -16.60
CA HIS A 217 17.56 3.20 -15.80
C HIS A 217 17.06 3.91 -14.52
N ALA A 218 16.09 4.82 -14.68
CA ALA A 218 15.52 5.56 -13.54
C ALA A 218 14.79 4.63 -12.54
N LEU A 219 14.07 3.62 -13.04
CA LEU A 219 13.37 2.65 -12.18
C LEU A 219 14.36 1.78 -11.40
N PHE A 220 15.45 1.31 -12.03
CA PHE A 220 16.48 0.52 -11.37
C PHE A 220 17.20 1.34 -10.31
N GLU A 221 17.57 2.58 -10.62
CA GLU A 221 18.21 3.47 -9.66
C GLU A 221 17.31 3.75 -8.44
N ALA A 222 16.02 4.00 -8.66
CA ALA A 222 15.04 4.15 -7.59
C ALA A 222 14.90 2.87 -6.73
N PHE A 223 14.93 1.69 -7.37
CA PHE A 223 14.90 0.41 -6.66
C PHE A 223 16.17 0.18 -5.83
N GLU A 224 17.35 0.47 -6.36
CA GLU A 224 18.61 0.28 -5.63
C GLU A 224 18.69 1.19 -4.40
N ARG A 225 18.29 2.45 -4.53
CA ARG A 225 18.36 3.43 -3.44
C ARG A 225 17.27 3.23 -2.39
N PHE A 226 16.04 2.97 -2.80
CA PHE A 226 14.88 3.02 -1.90
C PHE A 226 14.09 1.72 -1.81
N ARG A 227 14.47 0.68 -2.58
CA ARG A 227 13.71 -0.58 -2.70
C ARG A 227 12.25 -0.38 -3.15
N VAL A 228 11.98 0.71 -3.87
CA VAL A 228 10.65 1.06 -4.39
C VAL A 228 10.26 0.10 -5.51
N GLN A 229 9.01 -0.37 -5.50
CA GLN A 229 8.43 -1.16 -6.59
C GLN A 229 7.58 -0.30 -7.50
N PHE A 230 7.75 -0.42 -8.81
CA PHE A 230 6.89 0.27 -9.79
C PHE A 230 5.85 -0.69 -10.37
N ARG A 231 4.60 -0.23 -10.49
CA ARG A 231 3.49 -0.97 -11.08
C ARG A 231 2.76 -0.10 -12.08
N PHE A 232 2.84 -0.45 -13.36
CA PHE A 232 2.15 0.27 -14.43
C PHE A 232 0.74 -0.28 -14.61
N MET A 233 -0.26 0.60 -14.53
CA MET A 233 -1.68 0.26 -14.62
C MET A 233 -2.33 1.06 -15.75
N SER A 234 -3.12 0.38 -16.56
CA SER A 234 -3.83 1.00 -17.69
C SER A 234 -5.32 1.23 -17.42
N ASN A 235 -5.86 0.68 -16.32
CA ASN A 235 -7.29 0.77 -16.00
C ASN A 235 -7.55 0.68 -14.49
N ALA A 236 -8.72 1.18 -14.09
CA ALA A 236 -9.20 1.20 -12.72
C ALA A 236 -9.33 -0.20 -12.10
N LEU A 237 -9.75 -1.17 -12.91
CA LEU A 237 -9.93 -2.57 -12.51
C LEU A 237 -8.62 -3.19 -11.98
N ASN A 238 -7.51 -3.05 -12.71
CA ASN A 238 -6.21 -3.60 -12.32
C ASN A 238 -5.66 -2.87 -11.08
N CYS A 239 -5.92 -1.56 -11.01
CA CYS A 239 -5.56 -0.75 -9.85
C CYS A 239 -6.31 -1.22 -8.59
N SER A 240 -7.63 -1.41 -8.67
CA SER A 240 -8.43 -1.90 -7.56
C SER A 240 -8.01 -3.31 -7.12
N PHE A 241 -7.67 -4.19 -8.05
CA PHE A 241 -7.10 -5.50 -7.74
C PHE A 241 -5.79 -5.41 -6.97
N LEU A 242 -4.87 -4.55 -7.37
CA LEU A 242 -3.59 -4.36 -6.67
C LEU A 242 -3.82 -3.92 -5.22
N ILE A 243 -4.67 -2.90 -5.02
CA ILE A 243 -4.95 -2.37 -3.67
C ILE A 243 -5.53 -3.45 -2.77
N VAL A 244 -6.50 -4.24 -3.27
CA VAL A 244 -7.05 -5.33 -2.46
C VAL A 244 -6.06 -6.48 -2.27
N GLN A 245 -5.16 -6.73 -3.23
CA GLN A 245 -4.08 -7.71 -3.05
C GLN A 245 -3.11 -7.29 -1.94
N ILE A 246 -2.71 -6.01 -1.91
CA ILE A 246 -1.87 -5.44 -0.84
C ILE A 246 -2.61 -5.55 0.50
N HIS A 247 -3.86 -5.10 0.57
CA HIS A 247 -4.70 -5.21 1.77
C HIS A 247 -4.75 -6.64 2.31
N ARG A 248 -5.01 -7.61 1.42
CA ARG A 248 -5.05 -9.03 1.79
C ARG A 248 -3.69 -9.58 2.20
N ALA A 249 -2.60 -9.12 1.60
CA ALA A 249 -1.25 -9.52 1.97
C ALA A 249 -0.92 -9.03 3.39
N LEU A 250 -1.16 -7.76 3.67
CA LEU A 250 -0.98 -7.14 4.99
C LEU A 250 -1.83 -7.84 6.07
N ALA A 251 -3.10 -8.10 5.80
CA ALA A 251 -3.97 -8.83 6.72
C ALA A 251 -3.51 -10.27 7.02
N LYS A 252 -2.59 -10.84 6.22
CA LYS A 252 -2.02 -12.18 6.46
C LYS A 252 -0.65 -12.15 7.16
N MET A 253 0.07 -11.04 7.17
CA MET A 253 1.43 -11.00 7.71
C MET A 253 1.47 -11.18 9.22
N GLU A 254 0.50 -10.61 9.94
CA GLU A 254 0.41 -10.64 11.41
C GLU A 254 0.33 -12.08 11.97
N LYS A 255 -0.34 -12.99 11.25
CA LYS A 255 -0.43 -14.42 11.63
C LYS A 255 0.92 -15.10 11.83
N LYS A 256 2.00 -14.56 11.24
CA LYS A 256 3.33 -15.12 11.38
C LYS A 256 4.06 -14.60 12.62
N LEU A 257 3.82 -13.34 12.99
CA LEU A 257 4.48 -12.71 14.14
C LEU A 257 3.86 -13.18 15.45
N ASP A 258 2.54 -13.36 15.51
CA ASP A 258 1.86 -13.89 16.70
C ASP A 258 2.17 -15.37 16.97
N HIS A 259 2.48 -16.14 15.92
CA HIS A 259 2.88 -17.54 16.09
C HIS A 259 4.30 -17.67 16.66
N ASP A 260 5.16 -16.66 16.45
CA ASP A 260 6.50 -16.60 17.05
C ASP A 260 6.50 -15.85 18.41
N MET A 261 5.49 -15.01 18.67
CA MET A 261 5.27 -14.34 19.97
C MET A 261 4.10 -14.97 20.74
N SER A 262 4.35 -16.14 21.34
CA SER A 262 3.48 -16.83 22.29
C SER A 262 3.27 -16.07 23.62
N SER A 263 2.81 -14.81 23.57
CA SER A 263 2.47 -14.02 24.76
C SER A 263 1.51 -12.85 24.50
N ILE A 264 0.51 -12.99 23.61
CA ILE A 264 -0.63 -12.07 23.63
C ILE A 264 -1.69 -12.68 24.57
N PRO A 265 -1.99 -12.08 25.73
CA PRO A 265 -3.05 -12.56 26.60
C PRO A 265 -4.40 -12.31 25.90
N VAL A 266 -4.97 -13.37 25.35
CA VAL A 266 -6.37 -13.38 24.93
C VAL A 266 -7.22 -13.49 26.19
N ILE A 267 -7.81 -12.39 26.63
CA ILE A 267 -8.87 -12.43 27.64
C ILE A 267 -10.06 -13.14 27.00
N ALA A 268 -10.21 -14.44 27.28
CA ALA A 268 -11.38 -15.20 26.91
C ALA A 268 -12.53 -14.84 27.85
N ILE A 269 -13.39 -13.91 27.44
CA ILE A 269 -14.62 -13.59 28.16
C ILE A 269 -15.66 -14.66 27.82
N GLU A 270 -15.58 -15.84 28.47
CA GLU A 270 -16.68 -16.80 28.47
C GLU A 270 -17.68 -16.45 29.57
N LYS A 271 -18.85 -15.97 29.16
CA LYS A 271 -20.14 -16.02 29.88
C LYS A 271 -20.07 -15.96 31.41
N GLY A 272 -19.62 -14.82 31.95
CA GLY A 272 -19.87 -14.45 33.34
C GLY A 272 -18.85 -14.95 34.37
N PHE A 273 -17.68 -15.44 33.95
CA PHE A 273 -16.53 -15.61 34.84
C PHE A 273 -15.28 -15.00 34.20
N GLU A 274 -14.66 -14.07 34.90
CA GLU A 274 -13.43 -13.40 34.50
C GLU A 274 -12.25 -14.34 34.83
N ARG A 275 -11.74 -15.07 33.83
CA ARG A 275 -10.52 -15.87 33.98
C ARG A 275 -9.38 -15.22 33.21
N VAL A 276 -8.39 -14.73 33.94
CA VAL A 276 -7.15 -14.23 33.36
C VAL A 276 -6.16 -15.40 33.31
N LEU A 277 -5.94 -15.95 32.12
CA LEU A 277 -4.91 -16.96 31.88
C LEU A 277 -3.64 -16.24 31.40
N THR A 278 -2.65 -16.12 32.28
CA THR A 278 -1.30 -15.70 31.91
C THR A 278 -0.44 -16.93 31.63
N CYS A 279 0.04 -17.07 30.40
CA CYS A 279 1.04 -18.07 30.05
C CYS A 279 2.41 -17.58 30.52
N CYS A 280 3.04 -18.28 31.47
CA CYS A 280 4.41 -18.00 31.88
C CYS A 280 5.34 -19.08 31.31
N TRP A 281 6.29 -18.67 30.49
CA TRP A 281 7.32 -19.57 29.95
C TRP A 281 8.51 -19.64 30.92
N THR A 282 8.60 -20.72 31.68
CA THR A 282 9.76 -21.00 32.55
C THR A 282 10.37 -22.35 32.20
N GLY A 283 11.55 -22.33 31.58
CA GLY A 283 12.43 -23.52 31.53
C GLY A 283 11.97 -24.69 30.67
N GLY A 284 11.34 -24.44 29.51
CA GLY A 284 11.09 -25.49 28.51
C GLY A 284 9.91 -26.44 28.80
N GLN A 285 9.02 -26.09 29.74
CA GLN A 285 7.69 -26.70 29.87
C GLN A 285 6.62 -25.62 29.95
N GLU A 286 5.50 -25.85 29.26
CA GLU A 286 4.29 -25.02 29.34
C GLU A 286 3.63 -25.21 30.71
N CYS A 287 3.54 -24.13 31.48
CA CYS A 287 2.78 -24.10 32.74
C CYS A 287 1.63 -23.10 32.61
N TRP A 288 0.41 -23.62 32.60
CA TRP A 288 -0.80 -22.82 32.73
C TRP A 288 -1.03 -22.55 34.21
N LYS A 289 -0.86 -21.29 34.64
CA LYS A 289 -1.30 -20.86 35.98
C LYS A 289 -2.67 -20.21 35.85
N GLU A 290 -3.67 -20.83 36.47
CA GLU A 290 -4.95 -20.17 36.72
C GLU A 290 -4.73 -19.10 37.80
N CYS A 291 -4.86 -17.83 37.41
CA CYS A 291 -5.10 -16.77 38.37
C CYS A 291 -6.62 -16.62 38.49
N ILE A 292 -7.19 -17.17 39.56
CA ILE A 292 -8.57 -16.88 39.95
C ILE A 292 -8.54 -15.54 40.67
N VAL A 293 -9.30 -14.56 40.16
CA VAL A 293 -9.63 -13.32 40.87
C VAL A 293 -11.02 -13.46 41.46
#